data_AF-A0A0G4N0D0-F1
#
_entry.id   AF-A0A0G4N0D0-F1
#
_cell.length_a   1.000
_cell.length_b   1.000
_cell.length_c   1.000
_cell.angle_alpha   90.00
_cell.angle_beta   90.00
_cell.angle_gamma   90.00
#
_symmetry.space_group_name_H-M   'P 1'
#
loop_
_entity.id
_entity.type
_entity.pdbx_description
1 polymer ?
#
loop_
_entity_poly.entity_id
_entity_poly.type
_entity_poly.pdbx_seq_one_letter_code
_entity_poly.pdbx_strand_id
1 'polypeptide(L)'
;MDKDKLAQLLQASQIPDTEKVKAVTAELQKNYYSQPQSLLLLIEIAVSHNDAGIRQLASVQAQRITAKHWLKVNDDQRNVARKHLIESAVNDPTTNGRHSKCRLLARAISIDLDNKDAAGQACVEQLLSLVSQESTAAREVGSFTLYAILDEDPTNFSEQVPQLLNILKSTIQDPASVDVRLNSVLPAVLDVLPLKEDYEENEPIYQAIFKLYDQQNPAVQQLTPKILPILQQVLSPPEEQLESETRALVQKLVQALS
;
A
#
# COMPACT_ATOMS: atom_id res chain seq x y z
N MET A 1 10.48 -28.01 -7.41
CA MET A 1 9.95 -27.97 -6.03
C MET A 1 8.45 -28.12 -6.12
N ASP A 2 7.83 -28.93 -5.26
CA ASP A 2 6.41 -29.34 -5.39
C ASP A 2 5.47 -28.29 -4.76
N LYS A 3 4.53 -27.78 -5.57
CA LYS A 3 3.54 -26.77 -5.20
C LYS A 3 2.52 -27.31 -4.18
N ASP A 4 2.02 -28.51 -4.38
CA ASP A 4 0.99 -29.12 -3.54
C ASP A 4 1.59 -29.45 -2.17
N LYS A 5 2.83 -29.95 -2.15
CA LYS A 5 3.55 -30.18 -0.89
C LYS A 5 3.79 -28.86 -0.14
N LEU A 6 4.14 -27.77 -0.82
CA LEU A 6 4.29 -26.46 -0.18
C LEU A 6 2.96 -25.96 0.40
N ALA A 7 1.85 -26.09 -0.33
CA ALA A 7 0.53 -25.72 0.17
C ALA A 7 0.13 -26.53 1.42
N GLN A 8 0.41 -27.83 1.44
CA GLN A 8 0.18 -28.69 2.62
C GLN A 8 1.02 -28.25 3.83
N LEU A 9 2.28 -27.89 3.63
CA LEU A 9 3.14 -27.37 4.71
C LEU A 9 2.64 -26.02 5.24
N LEU A 10 2.17 -25.12 4.36
CA LEU A 10 1.55 -23.86 4.78
C LEU A 10 0.31 -24.12 5.64
N GLN A 11 -0.56 -25.03 5.23
CA GLN A 11 -1.75 -25.39 5.99
C GLN A 11 -1.39 -26.00 7.36
N ALA A 12 -0.42 -26.92 7.39
CA ALA A 12 0.03 -27.58 8.62
C ALA A 12 0.65 -26.60 9.63
N SER A 13 1.19 -25.47 9.16
CA SER A 13 1.74 -24.41 10.04
C SER A 13 0.69 -23.70 10.90
N GLN A 14 -0.60 -23.86 10.60
CA GLN A 14 -1.70 -23.23 11.33
C GLN A 14 -2.38 -24.17 12.34
N ILE A 15 -2.00 -25.45 12.39
CA ILE A 15 -2.59 -26.40 13.33
C ILE A 15 -2.14 -26.05 14.75
N PRO A 16 -3.03 -26.01 15.76
CA PRO A 16 -2.67 -25.72 17.15
C PRO A 16 -1.97 -26.92 17.82
N ASP A 17 -0.80 -27.29 17.29
CA ASP A 17 0.09 -28.33 17.79
C ASP A 17 1.53 -27.80 17.74
N THR A 18 2.04 -27.40 18.90
CA THR A 18 3.32 -26.67 19.01
C THR A 18 4.50 -27.44 18.44
N GLU A 19 4.57 -28.76 18.64
CA GLU A 19 5.69 -29.56 18.17
C GLU A 19 5.63 -29.79 16.66
N LYS A 20 4.43 -30.04 16.11
CA LYS A 20 4.24 -30.11 14.65
C LYS A 20 4.53 -28.78 13.97
N VAL A 21 4.07 -27.66 14.52
CA VAL A 21 4.31 -26.32 13.95
C VAL A 21 5.80 -25.99 13.94
N LYS A 22 6.55 -26.34 15.00
CA LYS A 22 8.01 -26.18 15.02
C LYS A 22 8.68 -27.00 13.92
N ALA A 23 8.29 -28.27 13.76
CA ALA A 23 8.85 -29.16 12.74
C ALA A 23 8.58 -28.65 11.31
N VAL A 24 7.32 -28.27 11.03
CA VAL A 24 6.91 -27.71 9.73
C VAL A 24 7.62 -26.40 9.44
N THR A 25 7.75 -25.52 10.43
CA THR A 25 8.46 -24.24 10.26
C THR A 25 9.94 -24.48 9.96
N ALA A 26 10.59 -25.44 10.63
CA ALA A 26 11.97 -25.81 10.34
C ALA A 26 12.13 -26.38 8.93
N GLU A 27 11.20 -27.22 8.46
CA GLU A 27 11.19 -27.73 7.08
C GLU A 27 11.04 -26.60 6.06
N LEU A 28 10.08 -25.70 6.26
CA LEU A 28 9.85 -24.54 5.39
C LEU A 28 11.09 -23.64 5.32
N GLN A 29 11.70 -23.30 6.46
CA GLN A 29 12.89 -22.44 6.50
C GLN A 29 14.09 -23.07 5.81
N LYS A 30 14.35 -24.36 6.08
CA LYS A 30 15.53 -25.06 5.57
C LYS A 30 15.41 -25.37 4.07
N ASN A 31 14.29 -25.97 3.68
CA ASN A 31 14.15 -26.61 2.37
C ASN A 31 13.43 -25.75 1.34
N TYR A 32 12.62 -24.78 1.76
CA TYR A 32 11.83 -23.93 0.86
C TYR A 32 12.35 -22.49 0.87
N TYR A 33 12.21 -21.73 1.96
CA TYR A 33 12.46 -20.28 1.99
C TYR A 33 13.92 -19.86 1.75
N SER A 34 14.85 -20.80 1.67
CA SER A 34 16.23 -20.59 1.23
C SER A 34 16.37 -20.38 -0.29
N GLN A 35 15.41 -20.82 -1.11
CA GLN A 35 15.51 -20.85 -2.57
C GLN A 35 14.70 -19.73 -3.25
N PRO A 36 15.20 -19.08 -4.33
CA PRO A 36 14.44 -18.08 -5.08
C PRO A 36 13.16 -18.62 -5.72
N GLN A 37 13.18 -19.87 -6.19
CA GLN A 37 12.01 -20.53 -6.80
C GLN A 37 10.83 -20.63 -5.83
N SER A 38 11.08 -20.60 -4.52
CA SER A 38 10.05 -20.60 -3.50
C SER A 38 9.19 -19.35 -3.53
N LEU A 39 9.77 -18.20 -3.88
CA LEU A 39 9.00 -16.97 -4.04
C LEU A 39 7.96 -17.12 -5.16
N LEU A 40 8.38 -17.64 -6.32
CA LEU A 40 7.48 -17.87 -7.44
C LEU A 40 6.39 -18.88 -7.12
N LEU A 41 6.72 -19.98 -6.44
CA LEU A 41 5.74 -20.98 -6.04
C LEU A 41 4.74 -20.45 -5.01
N LEU A 42 5.19 -19.63 -4.04
CA LEU A 42 4.27 -18.98 -3.10
C LEU A 42 3.36 -17.97 -3.82
N ILE A 43 3.88 -17.20 -4.78
CA ILE A 43 3.07 -16.30 -5.61
C ILE A 43 2.04 -17.10 -6.40
N GLU A 44 2.44 -18.22 -7.01
CA GLU A 44 1.53 -19.09 -7.76
C GLU A 44 0.39 -19.63 -6.87
N ILE A 45 0.71 -20.09 -5.66
CA ILE A 45 -0.30 -20.53 -4.67
C ILE A 45 -1.19 -19.34 -4.28
N ALA A 46 -0.61 -18.17 -4.01
CA ALA A 46 -1.35 -16.97 -3.63
C ALA A 46 -2.38 -16.55 -4.69
N VAL A 47 -2.07 -16.74 -5.99
CA VAL A 47 -2.96 -16.29 -7.07
C VAL A 47 -3.96 -17.34 -7.55
N SER A 48 -3.69 -18.64 -7.33
CA SER A 48 -4.44 -19.74 -7.96
C SER A 48 -5.05 -20.79 -7.02
N HIS A 49 -4.68 -20.83 -5.74
CA HIS A 49 -5.17 -21.87 -4.84
C HIS A 49 -6.67 -21.69 -4.52
N ASN A 50 -7.42 -22.80 -4.46
CA ASN A 50 -8.88 -22.77 -4.27
C ASN A 50 -9.28 -22.28 -2.86
N ASP A 51 -8.51 -22.67 -1.84
CA ASP A 51 -8.72 -22.23 -0.45
C ASP A 51 -8.20 -20.81 -0.21
N ALA A 52 -9.07 -19.93 0.28
CA ALA A 52 -8.76 -18.51 0.54
C ALA A 52 -7.74 -18.32 1.68
N GLY A 53 -7.78 -19.16 2.71
CA GLY A 53 -6.82 -19.11 3.81
C GLY A 53 -5.42 -19.47 3.33
N ILE A 54 -5.30 -20.50 2.50
CA ILE A 54 -4.01 -20.89 1.90
C ILE A 54 -3.48 -19.80 0.96
N ARG A 55 -4.33 -19.16 0.15
CA ARG A 55 -3.91 -18.00 -0.66
C ARG A 55 -3.32 -16.89 0.20
N GLN A 56 -4.01 -16.52 1.29
CA GLN A 56 -3.57 -15.48 2.21
C GLN A 56 -2.24 -15.85 2.89
N LEU A 57 -2.11 -17.09 3.38
CA LEU A 57 -0.87 -17.59 3.98
C LEU A 57 0.29 -17.53 2.99
N ALA A 58 0.07 -17.98 1.75
CA ALA A 58 1.07 -17.93 0.71
C ALA A 58 1.49 -16.49 0.39
N SER A 59 0.55 -15.54 0.33
CA SER A 59 0.87 -14.12 0.15
C SER A 59 1.77 -13.59 1.27
N VAL A 60 1.43 -13.89 2.53
CA VAL A 60 2.21 -13.42 3.70
C VAL A 60 3.61 -14.03 3.73
N GLN A 61 3.75 -15.32 3.44
CA GLN A 61 5.07 -15.96 3.41
C GLN A 61 5.90 -15.50 2.21
N ALA A 62 5.28 -15.29 1.04
CA ALA A 62 5.95 -14.70 -0.11
C ALA A 62 6.52 -13.33 0.25
N GLN A 63 5.69 -12.44 0.86
CA GLN A 63 6.09 -11.08 1.20
C GLN A 63 7.36 -11.05 2.07
N ARG A 64 7.43 -11.96 3.06
CA ARG A 64 8.59 -12.10 3.96
C ARG A 64 9.89 -12.45 3.26
N ILE A 65 9.82 -13.23 2.19
CA ILE A 65 11.01 -13.70 1.46
C ILE A 65 11.28 -12.90 0.19
N THR A 66 10.38 -11.99 -0.21
CA THR A 66 10.54 -11.11 -1.39
C THR A 66 11.85 -10.34 -1.34
N ALA A 67 12.15 -9.69 -0.20
CA ALA A 67 13.40 -8.94 -0.01
C ALA A 67 14.67 -9.76 -0.32
N LYS A 68 14.64 -11.05 -0.02
CA LYS A 68 15.79 -11.95 -0.17
C LYS A 68 15.95 -12.47 -1.60
N HIS A 69 14.87 -12.57 -2.35
CA HIS A 69 14.80 -13.40 -3.55
C HIS A 69 14.30 -12.70 -4.80
N TRP A 70 13.62 -11.55 -4.68
CA TRP A 70 13.00 -10.87 -5.82
C TRP A 70 13.99 -10.63 -6.96
N LEU A 71 15.12 -9.98 -6.67
CA LEU A 71 16.18 -9.70 -7.65
C LEU A 71 16.96 -10.95 -8.12
N LYS A 72 16.71 -12.13 -7.54
CA LYS A 72 17.31 -13.41 -7.96
C LYS A 72 16.43 -14.18 -8.95
N VAL A 73 15.20 -13.73 -9.14
CA VAL A 73 14.26 -14.23 -10.15
C VAL A 73 14.45 -13.42 -11.43
N ASN A 74 14.37 -14.06 -12.60
CA ASN A 74 14.56 -13.35 -13.87
C ASN A 74 13.40 -12.38 -14.19
N ASP A 75 13.66 -11.43 -15.08
CA ASP A 75 12.74 -10.32 -15.36
C ASP A 75 11.39 -10.78 -15.92
N ASP A 76 11.38 -11.77 -16.81
CA ASP A 76 10.15 -12.35 -17.37
C ASP A 76 9.24 -12.92 -16.28
N GLN A 77 9.83 -13.65 -15.32
CA GLN A 77 9.11 -14.23 -14.20
C GLN A 77 8.61 -13.14 -13.24
N ARG A 78 9.40 -12.07 -12.99
CA ARG A 78 8.94 -10.92 -12.18
C ARG A 78 7.77 -10.20 -12.85
N ASN A 79 7.83 -9.99 -14.16
CA ASN A 79 6.74 -9.39 -14.95
C ASN A 79 5.45 -10.20 -14.85
N VAL A 80 5.52 -11.52 -15.06
CA VAL A 80 4.37 -12.41 -14.93
C VAL A 80 3.81 -12.40 -13.50
N ALA A 81 4.69 -12.42 -12.48
CA ALA A 81 4.29 -12.38 -11.09
C ALA A 81 3.51 -11.10 -10.74
N ARG A 82 4.01 -9.91 -11.13
CA ARG A 82 3.31 -8.63 -10.90
C ARG A 82 1.94 -8.61 -11.55
N LYS A 83 1.85 -9.01 -12.83
CA LYS A 83 0.59 -9.09 -13.57
C LYS A 83 -0.43 -9.99 -12.86
N HIS A 84 -0.05 -11.23 -12.55
CA HIS A 84 -0.97 -12.17 -11.89
C HIS A 84 -1.36 -11.73 -10.47
N LEU A 85 -0.47 -11.05 -9.74
CA LEU A 85 -0.80 -10.51 -8.42
C LEU A 85 -1.87 -9.41 -8.52
N ILE A 86 -1.74 -8.48 -9.48
CA ILE A 86 -2.74 -7.43 -9.71
C ILE A 86 -4.08 -8.06 -10.11
N GLU A 87 -4.09 -8.92 -11.13
CA GLU A 87 -5.30 -9.57 -11.62
C GLU A 87 -5.99 -10.39 -10.52
N SER A 88 -5.22 -11.15 -9.75
CA SER A 88 -5.76 -11.97 -8.65
C SER A 88 -6.20 -11.14 -7.45
N ALA A 89 -5.59 -9.98 -7.20
CA ALA A 89 -6.06 -9.06 -6.17
C ALA A 89 -7.40 -8.42 -6.56
N VAL A 90 -7.54 -7.92 -7.79
CA VAL A 90 -8.80 -7.31 -8.25
C VAL A 90 -9.96 -8.30 -8.23
N ASN A 91 -9.68 -9.59 -8.51
CA ASN A 91 -10.68 -10.64 -8.54
C ASN A 91 -10.84 -11.43 -7.23
N ASP A 92 -10.10 -11.12 -6.15
CA ASP A 92 -10.27 -11.86 -4.89
C ASP A 92 -11.59 -11.46 -4.21
N PRO A 93 -12.44 -12.42 -3.83
CA PRO A 93 -13.71 -12.12 -3.19
C PRO A 93 -13.57 -11.58 -1.76
N THR A 94 -12.40 -11.74 -1.12
CA THR A 94 -12.19 -11.39 0.29
C THR A 94 -11.26 -10.20 0.45
N THR A 95 -11.60 -9.25 1.32
CA THR A 95 -10.72 -8.11 1.66
C THR A 95 -9.35 -8.56 2.14
N ASN A 96 -9.28 -9.59 3.00
CA ASN A 96 -8.02 -10.15 3.48
C ASN A 96 -7.15 -10.71 2.34
N GLY A 97 -7.75 -11.44 1.39
CA GLY A 97 -7.04 -11.97 0.23
C GLY A 97 -6.57 -10.87 -0.73
N ARG A 98 -7.35 -9.79 -0.90
CA ARG A 98 -6.91 -8.60 -1.63
C ARG A 98 -5.73 -7.94 -0.96
N HIS A 99 -5.85 -7.59 0.31
CA HIS A 99 -4.82 -6.86 1.06
C HIS A 99 -3.52 -7.66 1.17
N SER A 100 -3.57 -8.98 1.40
CA SER A 100 -2.35 -9.79 1.49
C SER A 100 -1.57 -9.80 0.17
N LYS A 101 -2.26 -9.86 -0.98
CA LYS A 101 -1.63 -9.78 -2.30
C LYS A 101 -1.09 -8.39 -2.60
N CYS A 102 -1.83 -7.35 -2.23
CA CYS A 102 -1.38 -5.96 -2.40
C CYS A 102 -0.12 -5.66 -1.59
N ARG A 103 -0.01 -6.13 -0.33
CA ARG A 103 1.22 -5.97 0.48
C ARG A 103 2.41 -6.76 -0.08
N LEU A 104 2.16 -7.94 -0.65
CA LEU A 104 3.18 -8.69 -1.37
C LEU A 104 3.65 -7.95 -2.63
N LEU A 105 2.70 -7.42 -3.42
CA LEU A 105 2.99 -6.66 -4.62
C LEU A 105 3.73 -5.35 -4.30
N ALA A 106 3.29 -4.62 -3.27
CA ALA A 106 3.96 -3.43 -2.78
C ALA A 106 5.42 -3.74 -2.44
N ARG A 107 5.69 -4.81 -1.69
CA ARG A 107 7.06 -5.21 -1.36
C ARG A 107 7.94 -5.47 -2.58
N ALA A 108 7.37 -6.06 -3.62
CA ALA A 108 8.07 -6.31 -4.88
C ALA A 108 8.36 -4.99 -5.62
N ILE A 109 7.36 -4.12 -5.74
CA ILE A 109 7.49 -2.81 -6.40
C ILE A 109 8.48 -1.93 -5.66
N SER A 110 8.45 -1.85 -4.33
CA SER A 110 9.42 -1.05 -3.56
C SER A 110 10.86 -1.45 -3.88
N ILE A 111 11.15 -2.76 -3.96
CA ILE A 111 12.48 -3.25 -4.35
C ILE A 111 12.81 -2.85 -5.79
N ASP A 112 11.85 -2.94 -6.72
CA ASP A 112 12.05 -2.51 -8.11
C ASP A 112 12.40 -1.01 -8.17
N LEU A 113 11.69 -0.16 -7.42
CA LEU A 113 11.92 1.28 -7.34
C LEU A 113 13.30 1.60 -6.76
N ASP A 114 13.69 0.96 -5.65
CA ASP A 114 15.01 1.12 -5.04
C ASP A 114 16.16 0.77 -6.02
N ASN A 115 15.88 -0.13 -6.96
CA ASN A 115 16.83 -0.58 -7.98
C ASN A 115 16.66 0.13 -9.33
N LYS A 116 15.77 1.14 -9.42
CA LYS A 116 15.46 1.89 -10.64
C LYS A 116 15.02 0.99 -11.81
N ASP A 117 14.35 -0.12 -11.50
CA ASP A 117 13.77 -1.02 -12.50
C ASP A 117 12.51 -0.35 -13.10
N ALA A 118 12.55 -0.10 -14.41
CA ALA A 118 11.45 0.53 -15.15
C ALA A 118 10.13 -0.25 -15.05
N ALA A 119 10.18 -1.58 -14.84
CA ALA A 119 8.98 -2.38 -14.66
C ALA A 119 8.28 -2.09 -13.31
N GLY A 120 9.02 -1.66 -12.29
CA GLY A 120 8.45 -1.18 -11.03
C GLY A 120 7.64 0.10 -11.26
N GLN A 121 8.23 1.07 -11.96
CA GLN A 121 7.56 2.33 -12.31
C GLN A 121 6.32 2.10 -13.17
N ALA A 122 6.40 1.24 -14.19
CA ALA A 122 5.24 0.88 -15.01
C ALA A 122 4.11 0.24 -14.19
N CYS A 123 4.43 -0.52 -13.12
CA CYS A 123 3.42 -1.04 -12.22
C CYS A 123 2.79 0.04 -11.36
N VAL A 124 3.55 1.06 -10.92
CA VAL A 124 2.99 2.23 -10.24
C VAL A 124 1.98 2.95 -11.15
N GLU A 125 2.33 3.19 -12.42
CA GLU A 125 1.43 3.78 -13.42
C GLU A 125 0.16 2.94 -13.62
N GLN A 126 0.29 1.61 -13.65
CA GLN A 126 -0.86 0.72 -13.72
C GLN A 126 -1.75 0.86 -12.48
N LEU A 127 -1.18 0.86 -11.26
CA LEU A 127 -1.93 1.03 -10.01
C LEU A 127 -2.68 2.36 -9.96
N LEU A 128 -2.05 3.43 -10.44
CA LEU A 128 -2.67 4.75 -10.57
C LEU A 128 -3.90 4.71 -11.48
N SER A 129 -3.81 3.98 -12.60
CA SER A 129 -4.97 3.80 -13.48
C SER A 129 -6.13 3.04 -12.82
N LEU A 130 -5.84 2.11 -11.91
CA LEU A 130 -6.87 1.33 -11.19
C LEU A 130 -7.70 2.20 -10.25
N VAL A 131 -7.11 3.23 -9.64
CA VAL A 131 -7.78 4.16 -8.72
C VAL A 131 -8.92 4.93 -9.39
N SER A 132 -8.87 5.08 -10.71
CA SER A 132 -9.87 5.83 -11.48
C SER A 132 -10.86 4.93 -12.24
N GLN A 133 -10.85 3.61 -12.01
CA GLN A 133 -11.77 2.70 -12.69
C GLN A 133 -13.17 2.69 -12.08
N GLU A 134 -14.19 2.36 -12.88
CA GLU A 134 -15.57 2.14 -12.42
C GLU A 134 -15.68 1.01 -11.39
N SER A 135 -14.80 0.00 -11.49
CA SER A 135 -14.78 -1.14 -10.57
C SER A 135 -14.30 -0.72 -9.18
N THR A 136 -15.17 -0.87 -8.18
CA THR A 136 -14.83 -0.61 -6.79
C THR A 136 -13.67 -1.47 -6.30
N ALA A 137 -13.62 -2.75 -6.70
CA ALA A 137 -12.52 -3.64 -6.35
C ALA A 137 -11.19 -3.20 -6.98
N ALA A 138 -11.21 -2.67 -8.21
CA ALA A 138 -10.02 -2.13 -8.85
C ALA A 138 -9.51 -0.88 -8.10
N ARG A 139 -10.41 0.05 -7.74
CA ARG A 139 -10.04 1.23 -6.97
C ARG A 139 -9.48 0.87 -5.59
N GLU A 140 -10.06 -0.11 -4.91
CA GLU A 140 -9.58 -0.64 -3.64
C GLU A 140 -8.16 -1.21 -3.76
N VAL A 141 -7.91 -2.05 -4.77
CA VAL A 141 -6.59 -2.64 -5.02
C VAL A 141 -5.55 -1.58 -5.40
N GLY A 142 -5.90 -0.64 -6.27
CA GLY A 142 -5.01 0.46 -6.66
C GLY A 142 -4.61 1.32 -5.46
N SER A 143 -5.61 1.83 -4.74
CA SER A 143 -5.40 2.70 -3.57
C SER A 143 -4.64 1.99 -2.46
N PHE A 144 -5.03 0.76 -2.10
CA PHE A 144 -4.38 0.02 -1.02
C PHE A 144 -2.94 -0.38 -1.36
N THR A 145 -2.65 -0.75 -2.60
CA THR A 145 -1.28 -1.09 -3.00
C THR A 145 -0.39 0.16 -2.98
N LEU A 146 -0.87 1.29 -3.48
CA LEU A 146 -0.14 2.57 -3.42
C LEU A 146 0.13 2.99 -1.97
N TYR A 147 -0.88 2.91 -1.11
CA TYR A 147 -0.71 3.10 0.33
C TYR A 147 0.36 2.16 0.90
N ALA A 148 0.31 0.86 0.58
CA ALA A 148 1.28 -0.11 1.09
C ALA A 148 2.71 0.13 0.58
N ILE A 149 2.90 0.67 -0.63
CA ILE A 149 4.22 1.07 -1.13
C ILE A 149 4.76 2.26 -0.32
N LEU A 150 3.93 3.29 -0.10
CA LEU A 150 4.32 4.47 0.68
C LEU A 150 4.57 4.15 2.16
N ASP A 151 3.83 3.18 2.71
CA ASP A 151 4.01 2.64 4.08
C ASP A 151 5.35 1.89 4.22
N GLU A 152 5.87 1.30 3.13
CA GLU A 152 7.19 0.69 3.12
C GLU A 152 8.32 1.72 2.98
N ASP A 153 8.26 2.58 1.95
CA ASP A 153 9.21 3.65 1.72
C ASP A 153 8.61 4.78 0.86
N PRO A 154 8.31 5.96 1.44
CA PRO A 154 7.75 7.08 0.69
C PRO A 154 8.78 7.85 -0.14
N THR A 155 10.08 7.63 0.05
CA THR A 155 11.14 8.48 -0.54
C THR A 155 11.18 8.41 -2.07
N ASN A 156 10.79 7.25 -2.63
CA ASN A 156 10.69 7.00 -4.07
C ASN A 156 9.60 7.86 -4.77
N PHE A 157 8.75 8.56 -4.01
CA PHE A 157 7.64 9.38 -4.52
C PHE A 157 7.81 10.89 -4.24
N SER A 158 8.97 11.31 -3.75
CA SER A 158 9.24 12.71 -3.38
C SER A 158 9.02 13.70 -4.54
N GLU A 159 9.34 13.30 -5.77
CA GLU A 159 9.08 14.12 -6.98
C GLU A 159 7.65 14.01 -7.51
N GLN A 160 6.87 13.06 -6.99
CA GLN A 160 5.52 12.72 -7.47
C GLN A 160 4.43 13.13 -6.46
N VAL A 161 4.78 13.99 -5.50
CA VAL A 161 3.85 14.52 -4.49
C VAL A 161 2.58 15.10 -5.14
N PRO A 162 2.63 15.94 -6.20
CA PRO A 162 1.42 16.41 -6.90
C PRO A 162 0.49 15.27 -7.34
N GLN A 163 1.06 14.18 -7.84
CA GLN A 163 0.28 13.02 -8.27
C GLN A 163 -0.34 12.28 -7.09
N LEU A 164 0.41 12.09 -5.99
CA LEU A 164 -0.10 11.50 -4.75
C LEU A 164 -1.28 12.28 -4.16
N LEU A 165 -1.25 13.61 -4.28
CA LEU A 165 -2.30 14.49 -3.79
C LEU A 165 -3.56 14.43 -4.65
N ASN A 166 -3.40 14.31 -5.96
CA ASN A 166 -4.52 14.06 -6.87
C ASN A 166 -5.20 12.71 -6.57
N ILE A 167 -4.43 11.67 -6.26
CA ILE A 167 -4.96 10.38 -5.79
C ILE A 167 -5.67 10.54 -4.45
N LEU A 168 -5.08 11.25 -3.49
CA LEU A 168 -5.71 11.48 -2.19
C LEU A 168 -7.06 12.18 -2.38
N LYS A 169 -7.10 13.24 -3.20
CA LYS A 169 -8.31 13.99 -3.49
C LYS A 169 -9.41 13.12 -4.10
N SER A 170 -9.07 12.21 -5.02
CA SER A 170 -10.06 11.31 -5.63
C SER A 170 -10.49 10.19 -4.68
N THR A 171 -9.55 9.58 -3.94
CA THR A 171 -9.82 8.44 -3.05
C THR A 171 -10.62 8.84 -1.82
N ILE A 172 -10.37 10.00 -1.20
CA ILE A 172 -11.13 10.46 -0.02
C ILE A 172 -12.60 10.80 -0.37
N GLN A 173 -12.88 11.10 -1.64
CA GLN A 173 -14.22 11.40 -2.14
C GLN A 173 -14.85 10.18 -2.84
N ASP A 174 -14.27 8.99 -2.72
CA ASP A 174 -14.80 7.79 -3.37
C ASP A 174 -16.27 7.59 -2.97
N PRO A 175 -17.21 7.53 -3.94
CA PRO A 175 -18.64 7.51 -3.65
C PRO A 175 -19.13 6.17 -3.11
N ALA A 176 -18.40 5.08 -3.34
CA ALA A 176 -18.90 3.71 -3.18
C ALA A 176 -18.19 2.91 -2.09
N SER A 177 -16.92 3.20 -1.78
CA SER A 177 -16.10 2.38 -0.89
C SER A 177 -15.52 3.18 0.27
N VAL A 178 -15.90 2.77 1.48
CA VAL A 178 -15.26 3.22 2.72
C VAL A 178 -13.79 2.82 2.72
N ASP A 179 -13.48 1.60 2.26
CA ASP A 179 -12.11 1.09 2.23
C ASP A 179 -11.22 1.94 1.31
N VAL A 180 -11.70 2.34 0.12
CA VAL A 180 -10.94 3.27 -0.75
C VAL A 180 -10.69 4.62 -0.05
N ARG A 181 -11.68 5.15 0.69
CA ARG A 181 -11.51 6.37 1.47
C ARG A 181 -10.54 6.20 2.65
N LEU A 182 -10.45 5.00 3.23
CA LEU A 182 -9.59 4.68 4.37
C LEU A 182 -8.18 4.25 3.97
N ASN A 183 -7.99 3.72 2.77
CA ASN A 183 -6.70 3.40 2.14
C ASN A 183 -5.93 4.67 1.77
N SER A 184 -6.11 5.72 2.57
CA SER A 184 -5.59 7.04 2.31
C SER A 184 -4.07 6.98 2.41
N VAL A 185 -3.44 7.52 1.38
CA VAL A 185 -2.02 7.90 1.41
C VAL A 185 -1.76 9.03 2.43
N LEU A 186 -2.76 9.44 3.22
CA LEU A 186 -2.70 10.56 4.15
C LEU A 186 -1.53 10.44 5.14
N PRO A 187 -1.25 9.30 5.82
CA PRO A 187 -0.09 9.24 6.71
C PRO A 187 1.23 9.61 6.02
N ALA A 188 1.45 9.10 4.81
CA ALA A 188 2.64 9.36 4.01
C ALA A 188 2.65 10.78 3.44
N VAL A 189 1.49 11.32 3.03
CA VAL A 189 1.35 12.73 2.65
C VAL A 189 1.68 13.63 3.84
N LEU A 190 1.27 13.29 5.06
CA LEU A 190 1.63 14.03 6.26
C LEU A 190 3.12 13.95 6.59
N ASP A 191 3.84 12.91 6.16
CA ASP A 191 5.30 12.82 6.35
C ASP A 191 6.10 13.75 5.43
N VAL A 192 5.50 14.18 4.31
CA VAL A 192 6.12 15.14 3.38
C VAL A 192 5.65 16.58 3.63
N LEU A 193 4.73 16.79 4.57
CA LEU A 193 4.20 18.11 4.93
C LEU A 193 4.86 18.72 6.18
N PRO A 194 4.86 20.06 6.31
CA PRO A 194 4.47 21.03 5.29
C PRO A 194 5.47 21.03 4.12
N LEU A 195 4.99 21.39 2.92
CA LEU A 195 5.86 21.55 1.76
C LEU A 195 6.92 22.60 2.06
N LYS A 196 8.17 22.31 1.69
CA LYS A 196 9.32 23.17 1.98
C LYS A 196 9.60 24.17 0.86
N GLU A 197 9.25 23.80 -0.36
CA GLU A 197 9.43 24.53 -1.60
C GLU A 197 8.21 24.21 -2.47
N ASP A 198 7.89 25.09 -3.43
CA ASP A 198 6.76 24.97 -4.36
C ASP A 198 5.40 24.67 -3.68
N TYR A 199 4.70 25.75 -3.33
CA TYR A 199 3.47 25.68 -2.52
C TYR A 199 2.17 25.50 -3.33
N GLU A 200 2.25 25.25 -4.64
CA GLU A 200 1.08 25.10 -5.53
C GLU A 200 0.06 24.08 -4.98
N GLU A 201 0.57 23.05 -4.32
CA GLU A 201 -0.23 21.94 -3.82
C GLU A 201 -0.79 22.15 -2.40
N ASN A 202 -0.41 23.20 -1.68
CA ASN A 202 -0.89 23.43 -0.31
C ASN A 202 -2.42 23.62 -0.26
N GLU A 203 -2.99 24.41 -1.17
CA GLU A 203 -4.45 24.62 -1.23
C GLU A 203 -5.25 23.31 -1.32
N PRO A 204 -5.05 22.47 -2.36
CA PRO A 204 -5.82 21.23 -2.49
C PRO A 204 -5.57 20.26 -1.33
N ILE A 205 -4.36 20.22 -0.76
CA ILE A 205 -4.03 19.42 0.43
C ILE A 205 -4.88 19.81 1.64
N TYR A 206 -4.82 21.09 2.02
CA TYR A 206 -5.48 21.52 3.26
C TYR A 206 -7.00 21.54 3.13
N GLN A 207 -7.54 21.79 1.93
CA GLN A 207 -8.96 21.60 1.65
C GLN A 207 -9.39 20.12 1.78
N ALA A 208 -8.56 19.18 1.32
CA ALA A 208 -8.81 17.75 1.50
C ALA A 208 -8.80 17.34 2.98
N ILE A 209 -7.78 17.78 3.74
CA ILE A 209 -7.69 17.53 5.19
C ILE A 209 -8.91 18.11 5.92
N PHE A 210 -9.34 19.33 5.56
CA PHE A 210 -10.54 19.94 6.13
C PHE A 210 -11.80 19.11 5.88
N LYS A 211 -12.02 18.69 4.62
CA LYS A 211 -13.18 17.85 4.27
C LYS A 211 -13.20 16.54 5.05
N LEU A 212 -12.05 15.93 5.31
CA LEU A 212 -11.96 14.73 6.13
C LEU A 212 -12.42 14.99 7.58
N TYR A 213 -12.06 16.13 8.17
CA TYR A 213 -12.54 16.52 9.50
C TYR A 213 -14.04 16.83 9.51
N ASP A 214 -14.53 17.55 8.51
CA ASP A 214 -15.96 17.87 8.35
C ASP A 214 -16.82 16.60 8.24
N GLN A 215 -16.30 15.58 7.57
CA GLN A 215 -16.91 14.26 7.44
C GLN A 215 -16.74 13.34 8.66
N GLN A 216 -16.08 13.81 9.73
CA GLN A 216 -15.76 13.01 10.92
C GLN A 216 -15.03 11.70 10.58
N ASN A 217 -14.13 11.73 9.60
CA ASN A 217 -13.43 10.54 9.14
C ASN A 217 -12.58 9.93 10.28
N PRO A 218 -12.78 8.65 10.66
CA PRO A 218 -12.05 8.05 11.78
C PRO A 218 -10.52 8.04 11.61
N ALA A 219 -10.02 7.91 10.39
CA ALA A 219 -8.57 7.91 10.12
C ALA A 219 -7.95 9.29 10.34
N VAL A 220 -8.62 10.37 9.90
CA VAL A 220 -8.11 11.74 10.14
C VAL A 220 -8.10 12.07 11.64
N GLN A 221 -9.11 11.60 12.39
CA GLN A 221 -9.18 11.80 13.84
C GLN A 221 -8.06 11.07 14.58
N GLN A 222 -7.72 9.84 14.17
CA GLN A 222 -6.59 9.10 14.74
C GLN A 222 -5.24 9.77 14.44
N LEU A 223 -5.13 10.48 13.31
CA LEU A 223 -3.92 11.18 12.88
C LEU A 223 -3.84 12.63 13.38
N THR A 224 -4.84 13.13 14.11
CA THR A 224 -4.86 14.51 14.64
C THR A 224 -3.58 14.90 15.39
N PRO A 225 -2.96 14.04 16.25
CA PRO A 225 -1.71 14.39 16.92
C PRO A 225 -0.54 14.70 15.97
N LYS A 226 -0.54 14.12 14.76
CA LYS A 226 0.44 14.39 13.70
C LYS A 226 0.05 15.60 12.84
N ILE A 227 -1.24 15.76 12.58
CA ILE A 227 -1.77 16.83 11.72
C ILE A 227 -1.68 18.21 12.40
N LEU A 228 -2.01 18.31 13.69
CA LEU A 228 -2.06 19.60 14.37
C LEU A 228 -0.72 20.37 14.33
N PRO A 229 0.45 19.74 14.61
CA PRO A 229 1.74 20.41 14.44
C PRO A 229 1.99 20.91 13.01
N ILE A 230 1.60 20.14 11.99
CA ILE A 230 1.75 20.53 10.57
C ILE A 230 0.90 21.76 10.26
N LEU A 231 -0.36 21.77 10.71
CA LEU A 231 -1.26 22.93 10.54
C LEU A 231 -0.73 24.18 11.24
N GLN A 232 -0.15 24.04 12.43
CA GLN A 232 0.48 25.16 13.15
C GLN A 232 1.75 25.65 12.42
N GLN A 233 2.55 24.73 11.90
CA GLN A 233 3.79 25.06 11.20
C GLN A 233 3.52 25.82 9.89
N VAL A 234 2.55 25.38 9.08
CA VAL A 234 2.24 26.04 7.79
C VAL A 234 1.61 27.43 7.95
N LEU A 235 1.08 27.76 9.13
CA LEU A 235 0.60 29.11 9.44
C LEU A 235 1.75 30.08 9.76
N SER A 236 2.94 29.57 10.05
CA SER A 236 4.15 30.35 10.29
C SER A 236 4.79 30.83 8.97
N PRO A 237 5.72 31.80 8.99
CA PRO A 237 6.40 32.25 7.77
C PRO A 237 7.16 31.14 7.02
N PRO A 238 7.34 31.23 5.69
CA PRO A 238 6.82 32.27 4.79
C PRO A 238 5.29 32.32 4.66
N GLU A 239 4.72 33.53 4.60
CA GLU A 239 3.26 33.68 4.59
C GLU A 239 2.62 33.23 3.27
N GLU A 240 3.38 33.33 2.16
CA GLU A 240 2.99 32.92 0.81
C GLU A 240 2.79 31.41 0.64
N GLN A 241 3.04 30.62 1.68
CA GLN A 241 2.72 29.17 1.69
C GLN A 241 1.23 28.90 1.50
N LEU A 242 0.37 29.83 1.88
CA LEU A 242 -1.07 29.65 1.87
C LEU A 242 -1.76 30.87 1.29
N GLU A 243 -2.60 30.63 0.29
CA GLU A 243 -3.60 31.59 -0.17
C GLU A 243 -4.55 31.98 0.96
N SER A 244 -5.10 33.20 0.88
CA SER A 244 -5.88 33.81 1.97
C SER A 244 -7.05 32.94 2.44
N GLU A 245 -7.78 32.33 1.51
CA GLU A 245 -8.92 31.45 1.82
C GLU A 245 -8.47 30.16 2.53
N THR A 246 -7.43 29.51 2.01
CA THR A 246 -6.84 28.30 2.60
C THR A 246 -6.28 28.59 3.98
N ARG A 247 -5.61 29.72 4.16
CA ARG A 247 -5.08 30.17 5.46
C ARG A 247 -6.19 30.31 6.50
N ALA A 248 -7.31 30.93 6.15
CA ALA A 248 -8.46 31.06 7.04
C ALA A 248 -9.05 29.69 7.42
N LEU A 249 -9.10 28.75 6.46
CA LEU A 249 -9.57 27.38 6.68
C LEU A 249 -8.64 26.59 7.61
N VAL A 250 -7.32 26.71 7.43
CA VAL A 250 -6.31 26.09 8.32
C VAL A 250 -6.39 26.68 9.73
N GLN A 251 -6.53 28.00 9.88
CA GLN A 251 -6.72 28.64 11.19
C GLN A 251 -7.96 28.12 11.92
N LYS A 252 -9.07 27.96 11.20
CA LYS A 252 -10.30 27.40 11.75
C LYS A 252 -10.10 25.96 12.23
N LEU A 253 -9.37 25.12 11.48
CA LEU A 253 -9.04 23.76 11.92
C LEU A 253 -8.18 23.77 13.17
N VAL A 254 -7.12 24.57 13.21
CA VAL A 254 -6.25 24.66 14.40
C VAL A 254 -7.07 25.02 15.63
N GLN A 255 -7.97 26.01 15.54
CA GLN A 255 -8.85 26.39 16.65
C GLN A 255 -9.80 25.28 17.09
N ALA A 256 -10.32 24.48 16.14
CA ALA A 256 -11.25 23.38 16.45
C ALA A 256 -10.57 22.15 17.05
N LEU A 257 -9.27 21.97 16.78
CA LEU A 257 -8.48 20.79 17.17
C LEU A 257 -7.55 21.03 18.37
N SER A 258 -7.42 22.29 18.81
CA SER A 258 -6.60 22.68 19.97
C SER A 258 -7.32 22.51 21.31
#